data_AF-A0A1R3UN91-F1
#
_entry.id   AF-A0A1R3UN91-F1
#
_cell.length_a   1.000
_cell.length_b   1.000
_cell.length_c   1.000
_cell.angle_alpha   90.00
_cell.angle_beta   90.00
_cell.angle_gamma   90.00
#
_symmetry.space_group_name_H-M   'P 1'
#
loop_
_entity.id
_entity.type
_entity.pdbx_description
1 polymer ?
#
loop_
_entity_poly.entity_id
_entity_poly.type
_entity_poly.pdbx_seq_one_letter_code
_entity_poly.pdbx_strand_id
1 'polypeptide(L)'
;MLRNPWASPLHLLPLSGADTTDVTTVARQVWKSSEVEVVADHLVITTLGRDNRDQIARRLRTLGYVLRTSDRCFLSVLGRDADHPSIRALGAEELDERIAYLTALRRQITTANQ
;
A
#
# COMPACT_ATOMS: atom_id res chain seq x y z
N MET A 1 28.91 -18.92 -11.10
CA MET A 1 28.00 -18.35 -10.09
C MET A 1 26.88 -17.61 -10.81
N LEU A 2 25.70 -18.23 -10.95
CA LEU A 2 24.54 -17.60 -11.61
C LEU A 2 23.87 -16.66 -10.61
N ARG A 3 23.99 -15.34 -10.82
CA ARG A 3 23.16 -14.35 -10.12
C ARG A 3 21.72 -14.55 -10.59
N ASN A 4 20.83 -14.88 -9.67
CA ASN A 4 19.41 -15.00 -9.93
C ASN A 4 18.85 -13.58 -10.25
N PRO A 5 18.41 -13.28 -11.49
CA PRO A 5 17.94 -11.93 -11.86
C PRO A 5 16.58 -11.57 -11.21
N TRP A 6 16.00 -12.49 -10.44
CA TRP A 6 14.73 -12.32 -9.73
C TRP A 6 14.89 -12.03 -8.24
N ALA A 7 16.13 -11.95 -7.75
CA ALA A 7 16.42 -11.50 -6.39
C ALA A 7 16.61 -9.97 -6.37
N SER A 8 15.67 -9.21 -6.95
CA SER A 8 15.51 -7.84 -6.46
C SER A 8 15.10 -7.98 -5.00
N PRO A 9 15.82 -7.35 -4.04
CA PRO A 9 15.33 -7.31 -2.68
C PRO A 9 13.92 -6.75 -2.75
N LEU A 10 12.93 -7.46 -2.21
CA LEU A 10 11.57 -6.91 -2.09
C LEU A 10 11.71 -5.62 -1.28
N HIS A 11 11.61 -4.47 -1.96
CA HIS A 11 11.69 -3.15 -1.35
C HIS A 11 10.35 -2.91 -0.65
N LEU A 12 10.25 -3.43 0.56
CA LEU A 12 9.06 -3.28 1.40
C LEU A 12 9.08 -1.92 2.07
N LEU A 13 8.09 -1.10 1.75
CA LEU A 13 7.76 0.09 2.51
C LEU A 13 7.02 -0.32 3.79
N PRO A 14 7.39 0.24 4.94
CA PRO A 14 6.68 0.00 6.19
C PRO A 14 5.24 0.53 6.08
N LEU A 15 4.33 -0.11 6.81
CA LEU A 15 2.94 0.31 6.85
C LEU A 15 2.79 1.62 7.61
N SER A 16 2.02 2.53 7.03
CA SER A 16 1.63 3.80 7.63
C SER A 16 0.23 3.72 8.26
N GLY A 17 -0.16 4.77 8.99
CA GLY A 17 -1.53 4.89 9.52
C GLY A 17 -2.61 4.91 8.42
N ALA A 18 -2.27 5.44 7.24
CA ALA A 18 -3.17 5.43 6.08
C ALA A 18 -3.40 3.99 5.56
N ASP A 19 -2.34 3.18 5.52
CA ASP A 19 -2.43 1.79 5.08
C ASP A 19 -3.34 0.94 5.98
N THR A 20 -3.36 1.24 7.28
CA THR A 20 -4.28 0.57 8.23
C THR A 20 -5.74 0.85 7.88
N THR A 21 -6.05 2.09 7.46
CA THR A 21 -7.40 2.50 7.07
C THR A 21 -7.81 1.84 5.76
N ASP A 22 -6.91 1.81 4.77
CA ASP A 22 -7.14 1.17 3.47
C ASP A 22 -7.37 -0.33 3.63
N VAL A 23 -6.49 -1.01 4.36
CA VAL A 23 -6.58 -2.45 4.61
C VAL A 23 -7.88 -2.80 5.34
N THR A 24 -8.25 -2.02 6.35
CA THR A 24 -9.51 -2.19 7.08
C THR A 24 -10.72 -1.99 6.17
N THR A 25 -10.67 -0.98 5.31
CA THR A 25 -11.75 -0.68 4.36
C THR A 25 -11.92 -1.83 3.35
N VAL A 26 -10.83 -2.30 2.75
CA VAL A 26 -10.86 -3.43 1.81
C VAL A 26 -11.38 -4.70 2.47
N ALA A 27 -10.90 -5.00 3.68
CA ALA A 27 -11.35 -6.17 4.45
C ALA A 27 -12.86 -6.11 4.73
N ARG A 28 -13.36 -4.96 5.21
CA ARG A 28 -14.78 -4.76 5.53
C ARG A 28 -15.70 -4.73 4.31
N GLN A 29 -15.21 -4.26 3.16
CA GLN A 29 -15.96 -4.30 1.90
C GLN A 29 -16.19 -5.72 1.39
N VAL A 30 -15.23 -6.62 1.61
CA VAL A 30 -15.38 -8.03 1.25
C VAL A 30 -16.21 -8.77 2.29
N TRP A 31 -15.87 -8.56 3.57
CA TRP A 31 -16.56 -9.20 4.68
C TRP A 31 -16.70 -8.23 5.85
N LYS A 32 -17.95 -7.83 6.14
CA LYS A 32 -18.28 -6.78 7.09
C LYS A 32 -17.75 -7.06 8.51
N SER A 33 -17.70 -8.33 8.90
CA SER A 33 -17.19 -8.77 10.20
C SER A 33 -15.70 -9.14 10.18
N SER A 34 -14.92 -8.60 9.23
CA SER A 34 -13.47 -8.77 9.25
C SER A 34 -12.87 -7.93 10.38
N GLU A 35 -12.00 -8.55 11.15
CA GLU A 35 -11.22 -7.88 12.20
C GLU A 35 -9.81 -7.62 11.65
N VAL A 36 -9.29 -6.43 11.92
CA VAL A 36 -7.94 -6.02 11.52
C VAL A 36 -7.20 -5.61 12.78
N GLU A 37 -6.11 -6.31 13.08
CA GLU A 37 -5.25 -6.06 14.22
C GLU A 37 -3.89 -5.55 13.75
N VAL A 38 -3.35 -4.56 14.45
CA VAL A 38 -1.99 -4.07 14.23
C VAL A 38 -1.07 -4.83 15.16
N VAL A 39 -0.16 -5.63 14.60
CA VAL A 39 0.78 -6.46 15.35
C VAL A 39 2.20 -6.02 15.04
N ALA A 40 2.77 -5.20 15.94
CA ALA A 40 4.08 -4.57 15.76
C ALA A 40 4.19 -3.86 14.40
N ASP A 41 4.88 -4.47 13.44
CA ASP A 41 5.19 -3.88 12.12
C ASP A 41 4.29 -4.42 10.97
N HIS A 42 3.27 -5.22 11.27
CA HIS A 42 2.39 -5.81 10.26
C HIS A 42 0.92 -5.80 10.68
N LEU A 43 0.01 -5.91 9.71
CA LEU A 43 -1.43 -6.02 9.97
C LEU A 43 -1.87 -7.47 9.85
N VAL A 44 -2.75 -7.92 10.74
CA VAL A 44 -3.38 -9.24 10.67
C VAL A 44 -4.87 -9.05 10.42
N ILE A 45 -5.37 -9.69 9.37
CA ILE A 45 -6.78 -9.67 9.00
C ILE A 45 -7.36 -11.05 9.32
N THR A 46 -8.37 -11.06 10.18
CA THR A 46 -9.16 -12.25 10.49
C THR A 46 -10.40 -12.26 9.61
N THR A 47 -10.62 -13.39 8.93
CA THR A 47 -11.67 -13.56 7.92
C THR A 47 -12.43 -14.86 8.14
N LEU A 48 -13.71 -14.90 7.76
CA LEU A 48 -14.51 -16.12 7.85
C LEU A 48 -14.38 -16.90 6.53
N GLY A 49 -13.47 -17.86 6.49
CA GLY A 49 -13.33 -18.80 5.38
C GLY A 49 -12.38 -18.38 4.25
N ARG A 50 -12.00 -19.38 3.45
CA ARG A 50 -10.95 -19.27 2.43
C ARG A 50 -11.30 -18.31 1.29
N ASP A 51 -12.56 -18.28 0.84
CA ASP A 51 -12.96 -17.51 -0.33
C ASP A 51 -12.87 -16.00 -0.08
N ASN A 52 -13.34 -15.56 1.10
CA ASN A 52 -13.24 -14.17 1.54
C ASN A 52 -11.78 -13.73 1.70
N ARG A 53 -10.96 -14.58 2.34
CA ARG A 53 -9.52 -14.36 2.47
C ARG A 53 -8.85 -14.18 1.12
N ASP A 54 -9.14 -15.06 0.16
CA ASP A 54 -8.53 -15.02 -1.17
C ASP A 54 -9.01 -13.79 -1.97
N GLN A 55 -10.25 -13.35 -1.78
CA GLN A 55 -10.77 -12.11 -2.37
C GLN A 55 -10.11 -10.86 -1.77
N ILE A 56 -9.96 -10.78 -0.44
CA ILE A 56 -9.23 -9.69 0.24
C ILE A 56 -7.78 -9.68 -0.24
N ALA A 57 -7.13 -10.84 -0.28
CA ALA A 57 -5.75 -10.95 -0.71
C ALA A 57 -5.53 -10.49 -2.15
N ARG A 58 -6.44 -10.82 -3.07
CA ARG A 58 -6.38 -10.31 -4.45
C ARG A 58 -6.47 -8.79 -4.49
N ARG A 59 -7.46 -8.20 -3.82
CA ARG A 59 -7.67 -6.74 -3.81
C ARG A 59 -6.47 -6.00 -3.22
N LEU A 60 -5.94 -6.47 -2.11
CA LEU A 60 -4.77 -5.88 -1.48
C LEU A 60 -3.51 -6.01 -2.35
N ARG A 61 -3.30 -7.15 -3.03
CA ARG A 61 -2.19 -7.28 -4.00
C ARG A 61 -2.32 -6.30 -5.16
N THR A 62 -3.53 -6.07 -5.68
CA THR A 62 -3.76 -5.05 -6.73
C THR A 62 -3.41 -3.64 -6.27
N LEU A 63 -3.50 -3.35 -4.97
CA LEU A 63 -3.09 -2.07 -4.39
C LEU A 63 -1.59 -2.01 -4.10
N GLY A 64 -0.85 -3.10 -4.32
CA GLY A 64 0.59 -3.19 -4.06
C GLY A 64 0.96 -3.61 -2.65
N TYR A 65 0.02 -4.19 -1.89
CA TYR A 65 0.35 -4.77 -0.59
C TYR A 65 0.99 -6.14 -0.74
N VAL A 66 2.03 -6.36 0.05
CA VAL A 66 2.70 -7.66 0.18
C VAL A 66 2.06 -8.42 1.32
N LEU A 67 1.64 -9.65 1.02
CA LEU A 67 0.81 -10.44 1.92
C LEU A 67 1.46 -11.79 2.21
N ARG A 68 1.33 -12.24 3.45
CA ARG A 68 1.62 -13.61 3.86
C ARG A 68 0.35 -14.27 4.31
N THR A 69 0.10 -15.46 3.77
CA THR A 69 -1.05 -16.28 4.16
C THR A 69 -0.55 -17.32 5.16
N SER A 70 -1.00 -17.22 6.40
CA SER A 70 -0.62 -18.12 7.49
C SER A 70 -1.56 -19.33 7.57
N ASP A 71 -2.88 -19.12 7.50
CA ASP A 71 -3.90 -20.16 7.67
C ASP A 71 -5.19 -19.88 6.87
N ARG A 72 -6.18 -20.77 6.93
CA ARG A 72 -7.46 -20.65 6.17
C ARG A 72 -8.26 -19.39 6.50
N CYS A 73 -8.08 -18.83 7.70
CA CYS A 73 -8.88 -17.70 8.20
C CYS A 73 -8.06 -16.41 8.40
N PHE A 74 -6.73 -16.46 8.22
CA PHE A 74 -5.84 -15.34 8.54
C PHE A 74 -5.04 -14.87 7.32
N LEU A 75 -4.85 -13.56 7.24
CA LEU A 75 -4.04 -12.90 6.23
C LEU A 75 -3.18 -11.82 6.88
N SER A 76 -1.87 -11.90 6.74
CA SER A 76 -0.94 -10.89 7.23
C SER A 76 -0.53 -9.95 6.10
N VAL A 77 -0.60 -8.64 6.35
CA VAL A 77 -0.08 -7.59 5.46
C VAL A 77 1.27 -7.16 6.00
N LEU A 78 2.33 -7.39 5.23
CA LEU A 78 3.71 -7.19 5.67
C LEU A 78 4.26 -5.80 5.34
N GLY A 79 3.62 -5.09 4.43
CA GLY A 79 4.14 -3.85 3.88
C GLY A 79 3.60 -3.61 2.48
N ARG A 80 4.14 -2.59 1.84
CA ARG A 80 3.86 -2.26 0.45
C ARG A 80 5.08 -2.47 -0.43
N ASP A 81 4.85 -2.98 -1.62
CA ASP A 81 5.90 -3.13 -2.63
C ASP A 81 6.19 -1.76 -3.26
N ALA A 82 7.36 -1.18 -2.95
CA ALA A 82 7.77 0.15 -3.42
C ALA A 82 7.78 0.27 -4.95
N ASP A 83 8.01 -0.86 -5.64
CA ASP A 83 8.09 -0.91 -7.09
C ASP A 83 6.71 -1.12 -7.75
N HIS A 84 5.66 -1.29 -6.94
CA HIS A 84 4.32 -1.56 -7.45
C HIS A 84 3.78 -0.36 -8.26
N PRO A 85 3.16 -0.59 -9.43
CA PRO A 85 2.69 0.48 -10.32
C PRO A 85 1.77 1.49 -9.65
N SER A 86 0.93 1.07 -8.70
CA SER A 86 0.05 1.98 -7.95
C SER A 86 0.82 2.95 -7.05
N ILE A 87 1.96 2.53 -6.49
CA ILE A 87 2.80 3.38 -5.63
C ILE A 87 3.69 4.27 -6.48
N ARG A 88 4.20 3.76 -7.60
CA ARG A 88 4.93 4.58 -8.58
C ARG A 88 4.02 5.65 -9.21
N ALA A 89 2.74 5.34 -9.43
CA ALA A 89 1.75 6.29 -9.92
C ALA A 89 1.39 7.34 -8.85
N LEU A 90 1.14 6.93 -7.60
CA LEU A 90 0.96 7.85 -6.47
C LEU A 90 2.18 8.77 -6.27
N GLY A 91 3.39 8.21 -6.37
CA GLY A 91 4.62 8.98 -6.28
C GLY A 91 4.83 9.95 -7.44
N ALA A 92 4.27 9.68 -8.62
CA ALA A 92 4.27 10.60 -9.76
C ALA A 92 3.22 11.72 -9.59
N GLU A 93 2.01 11.38 -9.14
CA GLU A 93 0.96 12.38 -8.82
C GLU A 93 1.41 13.32 -7.69
N GLU A 94 1.99 12.79 -6.61
CA GLU A 94 2.53 13.59 -5.52
C GLU A 94 3.70 14.47 -5.99
N LEU A 95 4.50 13.99 -6.97
CA LEU A 95 5.56 14.80 -7.59
C LEU A 95 4.98 15.95 -8.41
N ASP A 96 3.94 15.69 -9.20
CA ASP A 96 3.28 16.67 -10.06
C ASP A 96 2.61 17.77 -9.22
N GLU A 97 1.96 17.41 -8.11
CA GLU A 97 1.41 18.37 -7.15
C GLU A 97 2.50 19.27 -6.56
N ARG A 98 3.65 18.69 -6.22
CA ARG A 98 4.79 19.43 -5.66
C ARG A 98 5.43 20.36 -6.70
N ILE A 99 5.52 19.93 -7.95
CA ILE A 99 5.98 20.76 -9.07
C ILE A 99 5.00 21.91 -9.32
N ALA A 100 3.69 21.62 -9.31
CA ALA A 100 2.65 22.63 -9.49
C ALA A 100 2.71 23.68 -8.38
N TYR A 101 2.88 23.26 -7.13
CA TYR A 101 3.03 24.15 -5.98
C TYR A 101 4.29 25.04 -6.08
N LEU A 102 5.45 24.45 -6.40
CA LEU A 102 6.69 25.19 -6.60
C LEU A 102 6.61 26.19 -7.77
N THR A 103 5.89 25.81 -8.84
CA THR A 103 5.66 26.68 -9.99
C THR A 103 4.75 27.86 -9.63
N ALA A 104 3.71 27.62 -8.82
CA ALA A 104 2.82 28.67 -8.32
C ALA A 104 3.56 29.66 -7.41
N LEU A 105 4.39 29.17 -6.48
CA LEU A 105 5.25 29.99 -5.63
C LEU A 105 6.22 30.84 -6.45
N ARG A 106 6.88 30.24 -7.44
CA ARG A 106 7.80 30.96 -8.32
C ARG A 106 7.09 32.08 -9.07
N ARG A 107 5.86 31.85 -9.56
CA ARG A 107 5.05 32.89 -10.20
C ARG A 107 4.76 34.03 -9.22
N GLN A 108 4.28 33.73 -8.01
CA GLN A 108 4.01 34.75 -6.99
C GLN A 108 5.23 35.59 -6.64
N ILE A 109 6.41 34.98 -6.48
CA ILE A 109 7.67 35.69 -6.21
C ILE A 109 8.04 36.61 -7.39
N THR A 110 7.81 36.16 -8.63
CA THR A 110 8.12 36.95 -9.83
C THR A 110 7.17 38.15 -9.95
N THR A 111 5.89 37.97 -9.64
CA THR A 111 4.90 39.06 -9.64
C THR A 111 5.12 40.03 -8.48
N ALA A 112 5.62 39.56 -7.33
CA ALA A 112 5.92 40.41 -6.17
C ALA A 112 7.21 41.22 -6.31
N ASN A 113 8.10 40.84 -7.22
CA ASN A 113 9.36 41.54 -7.52
C ASN A 113 9.27 42.49 -8.73
N GLN A 114 8.06 42.72 -9.26
CA GLN A 114 7.74 43.75 -10.26
C GLN A 114 7.01 44.91 -9.59
#